data_AF-A0A0M2M248-F1
#
_entry.id   AF-A0A0M2M248-F1
#
_cell.length_a   1.000
_cell.length_b   1.000
_cell.length_c   1.000
_cell.angle_alpha   90.00
_cell.angle_beta   90.00
_cell.angle_gamma   90.00
#
_symmetry.space_group_name_H-M   'P 1'
#
loop_
_entity.id
_entity.type
_entity.pdbx_description
1 polymer ?
#
loop_
_entity_poly.entity_id
_entity_poly.type
_entity_poly.pdbx_seq_one_letter_code
_entity_poly.pdbx_strand_id
1 'polypeptide(L)'
;MPASPLSSPFSPAPLTHESAHDRALVLGGGGSTGNAWMLGVLAGLLREGVDAAAAELLIGTSAGATTAAQISFRSPVELHEAALASRPTGAAGPAGAGGGRAGGAPVAAASAAPASVPV
;
A
#
# COMPACT_ATOMS: atom_id res chain seq x y z
N MET A 1 -10.35 50.14 -34.25
CA MET A 1 -11.25 49.27 -33.47
C MET A 1 -10.39 48.30 -32.67
N PRO A 2 -10.40 48.29 -31.33
CA PRO A 2 -9.73 47.24 -30.59
C PRO A 2 -10.56 45.95 -30.69
N ALA A 3 -9.89 44.82 -30.96
CA ALA A 3 -10.51 43.51 -31.10
C ALA A 3 -11.03 43.00 -29.74
N SER A 4 -12.27 42.53 -29.71
CA SER A 4 -12.85 41.85 -28.54
C SER A 4 -12.07 40.57 -28.23
N PRO A 5 -11.68 40.29 -26.98
CA PRO A 5 -11.07 39.02 -26.64
C PRO A 5 -12.13 37.91 -26.75
N LEU A 6 -11.74 36.81 -27.41
CA LEU A 6 -12.54 35.58 -27.50
C LEU A 6 -12.72 35.00 -26.09
N SER A 7 -13.95 34.88 -25.61
CA SER A 7 -14.27 34.11 -24.42
C SER A 7 -13.79 32.67 -24.61
N SER A 8 -12.79 32.24 -23.85
CA SER A 8 -12.35 30.84 -23.83
C SER A 8 -13.51 29.97 -23.33
N PRO A 9 -13.95 28.93 -24.06
CA PRO A 9 -15.10 28.09 -23.70
C PRO A 9 -14.82 27.15 -22.51
N PHE A 10 -13.64 27.26 -21.89
CA PHE A 10 -13.22 26.42 -20.78
C PHE A 10 -12.61 27.28 -19.68
N SER A 11 -13.48 27.98 -18.95
CA SER A 11 -13.18 28.33 -17.57
C SER A 11 -13.65 27.13 -16.75
N PRO A 12 -12.76 26.24 -16.27
CA PRO A 12 -13.18 25.33 -15.24
C PRO A 12 -13.62 26.22 -14.08
N ALA A 13 -14.90 26.16 -13.71
CA ALA A 13 -15.35 26.72 -12.44
C ALA A 13 -14.32 26.29 -11.38
N PRO A 14 -13.92 27.16 -10.45
CA PRO A 14 -13.06 26.73 -9.37
C PRO A 14 -13.74 25.51 -8.77
N LEU A 15 -13.17 24.32 -9.00
CA LEU A 15 -13.52 23.17 -8.21
C LEU A 15 -13.12 23.64 -6.84
N THR A 16 -14.11 24.04 -6.06
CA THR A 16 -13.97 24.07 -4.62
C THR A 16 -13.60 22.64 -4.29
N HIS A 17 -12.30 22.33 -4.32
CA HIS A 17 -11.77 21.33 -3.42
C HIS A 17 -12.05 21.97 -2.06
N GLU A 18 -13.27 21.73 -1.58
CA GLU A 18 -13.49 21.54 -0.17
C GLU A 18 -12.34 20.60 0.22
N SER A 19 -11.37 21.15 0.93
CA SER A 19 -10.08 20.55 1.21
C SER A 19 -10.26 19.41 2.22
N ALA A 20 -11.16 18.48 1.92
CA ALA A 20 -11.58 17.37 2.76
C ALA A 20 -10.52 16.25 2.83
N HIS A 21 -9.31 16.53 2.32
CA HIS A 21 -8.14 15.66 2.39
C HIS A 21 -6.93 16.51 2.80
N ASP A 22 -6.83 16.87 4.08
CA ASP A 22 -5.79 17.76 4.60
C ASP A 22 -4.44 17.02 4.69
N ARG A 23 -4.46 15.67 4.66
CA ARG A 23 -3.26 14.82 4.79
C ARG A 23 -3.35 13.52 3.98
N ALA A 24 -2.29 13.23 3.24
CA ALA A 24 -2.07 11.95 2.59
C ALA A 24 -0.84 11.23 3.17
N LEU A 25 -0.94 9.91 3.36
CA LEU A 25 0.17 9.05 3.73
C LEU A 25 0.64 8.25 2.51
N VAL A 26 1.88 8.45 2.10
CA VAL A 26 2.49 7.78 0.95
C VAL A 26 3.50 6.73 1.42
N LEU A 27 3.29 5.49 0.99
CA LEU A 27 4.04 4.31 1.42
C LEU A 27 4.75 3.67 0.22
N GLY A 28 6.08 3.68 0.25
CA GLY A 28 6.92 3.12 -0.79
C GLY A 28 6.96 1.59 -0.81
N GLY A 29 7.52 1.03 -1.88
CA GLY A 29 7.85 -0.40 -1.94
C GLY A 29 9.04 -0.77 -1.06
N GLY A 30 9.20 -2.06 -0.75
CA GLY A 30 10.31 -2.56 0.07
C GLY A 30 10.24 -4.05 0.42
N GLY A 31 9.37 -4.83 -0.23
CA GLY A 31 9.14 -6.24 0.11
C GLY A 31 8.58 -6.46 1.52
N SER A 32 8.64 -7.70 2.00
CA SER A 32 8.17 -8.08 3.35
C SER A 32 8.90 -7.31 4.46
N THR A 33 10.21 -7.09 4.31
CA THR A 33 11.01 -6.29 5.25
C THR A 33 10.53 -4.84 5.30
N GLY A 34 10.28 -4.22 4.14
CA GLY A 34 9.74 -2.86 4.08
C GLY A 34 8.36 -2.75 4.73
N ASN A 35 7.49 -3.73 4.52
CA ASN A 35 6.18 -3.78 5.19
C ASN A 35 6.35 -3.81 6.72
N ALA A 36 7.16 -4.73 7.24
CA ALA A 36 7.41 -4.84 8.68
C ALA A 36 8.03 -3.56 9.28
N TRP A 37 8.96 -2.92 8.54
CA TRP A 37 9.56 -1.65 8.95
C TRP A 37 8.52 -0.52 9.02
N MET A 38 7.69 -0.35 8.00
CA MET A 38 6.64 0.69 8.00
C MET A 38 5.64 0.49 9.15
N LEU A 39 5.22 -0.75 9.40
CA LEU A 39 4.35 -1.07 10.55
C LEU A 39 4.99 -0.66 11.88
N GLY A 40 6.30 -0.90 12.06
CA GLY A 40 7.03 -0.45 13.24
C GLY A 40 7.12 1.06 13.37
N VAL A 41 7.40 1.77 12.28
CA VAL A 41 7.42 3.25 12.27
C VAL A 41 6.05 3.83 12.64
N LEU A 42 4.98 3.34 12.01
CA LEU A 42 3.62 3.79 12.28
C LEU A 42 3.18 3.46 13.72
N ALA A 43 3.53 2.27 14.23
CA ALA A 43 3.28 1.91 15.63
C ALA A 43 4.03 2.82 16.62
N GLY A 44 5.28 3.17 16.33
CA GLY A 44 6.08 4.10 17.13
C GLY A 44 5.47 5.51 17.12
N LEU A 45 5.12 6.03 15.94
CA LEU A 45 4.45 7.32 15.82
C LEU A 45 3.15 7.37 16.63
N LEU A 46 2.33 6.32 16.51
CA LEU A 46 1.06 6.25 17.23
C LEU A 46 1.25 6.20 18.75
N ARG A 47 2.28 5.50 19.24
CA ARG A 47 2.63 5.47 20.68
C ARG A 47 3.05 6.85 21.21
N GLU A 48 3.67 7.67 20.37
CA GLU A 48 4.02 9.07 20.67
C GLU A 48 2.88 10.06 20.39
N GLY A 49 1.67 9.58 20.09
CA GLY A 49 0.48 10.40 19.86
C GLY A 49 0.35 10.97 18.44
N VAL A 50 1.18 10.53 17.50
CA VAL A 50 1.08 10.91 16.08
C VAL A 50 0.39 9.79 15.29
N ASP A 51 -0.91 9.95 15.05
CA ASP A 51 -1.66 9.03 14.19
C ASP A 51 -1.51 9.38 12.71
N ALA A 52 -0.48 8.85 12.07
CA ALA A 52 -0.28 8.99 10.63
C ALA A 52 -1.27 8.14 9.80
N ALA A 53 -1.86 7.09 10.38
CA ALA A 53 -2.83 6.23 9.70
C ALA A 53 -4.22 6.89 9.59
N ALA A 54 -4.49 7.92 10.40
CA ALA A 54 -5.66 8.79 10.27
C ALA A 54 -5.64 9.72 9.04
N ALA A 55 -4.63 9.61 8.16
CA ALA A 55 -4.63 10.30 6.88
C ALA A 55 -5.85 9.91 6.05
N GLU A 56 -6.50 10.89 5.43
CA GLU A 56 -7.74 10.68 4.66
C GLU A 56 -7.47 10.04 3.28
N LEU A 57 -6.20 10.03 2.86
CA LEU A 57 -5.74 9.37 1.66
C LEU A 57 -4.50 8.51 1.94
N LEU A 58 -4.59 7.22 1.62
CA LEU A 58 -3.47 6.28 1.69
C LEU A 58 -3.02 5.91 0.27
N ILE A 59 -1.75 6.13 -0.04
CA ILE A 59 -1.15 5.78 -1.33
C ILE A 59 -0.03 4.77 -1.08
N GLY A 60 -0.08 3.61 -1.72
CA GLY A 60 0.89 2.54 -1.49
C GLY A 60 1.36 1.86 -2.77
N THR A 61 2.62 1.45 -2.81
CA THR A 61 3.17 0.61 -3.89
C THR A 61 3.82 -0.65 -3.33
N SER A 62 3.56 -1.82 -3.91
CA SER A 62 4.12 -3.11 -3.45
C SER A 62 3.87 -3.31 -1.94
N ALA A 63 4.92 -3.39 -1.13
CA ALA A 63 4.84 -3.43 0.33
C ALA A 63 3.98 -2.31 0.91
N GLY A 64 4.10 -1.08 0.40
CA GLY A 64 3.30 0.05 0.87
C GLY A 64 1.81 -0.09 0.56
N ALA A 65 1.44 -0.77 -0.53
CA ALA A 65 0.04 -1.10 -0.81
C ALA A 65 -0.49 -2.12 0.20
N THR A 66 0.33 -3.12 0.56
CA THR A 66 0.00 -4.06 1.63
C THR A 66 -0.15 -3.35 2.98
N THR A 67 0.79 -2.47 3.35
CA THR A 67 0.72 -1.69 4.59
C THR A 67 -0.53 -0.83 4.62
N ALA A 68 -0.80 -0.06 3.55
CA ALA A 68 -2.00 0.77 3.43
C ALA A 68 -3.28 -0.04 3.63
N ALA A 69 -3.40 -1.19 2.96
CA ALA A 69 -4.57 -2.07 3.10
C ALA A 69 -4.72 -2.63 4.53
N GLN A 70 -3.61 -2.99 5.19
CA GLN A 70 -3.65 -3.54 6.54
C GLN A 70 -4.09 -2.50 7.58
N ILE A 71 -3.52 -1.29 7.52
CA ILE A 71 -3.82 -0.23 8.51
C ILE A 71 -5.25 0.32 8.36
N SER A 72 -5.90 0.13 7.21
CA SER A 72 -7.32 0.48 7.03
C SER A 72 -8.26 -0.36 7.91
N PHE A 73 -7.83 -1.53 8.37
CA PHE A 73 -8.69 -2.45 9.16
C PHE A 73 -8.17 -2.75 10.56
N ARG A 74 -6.88 -2.47 10.82
CA ARG A 74 -6.22 -2.82 12.08
C ARG A 74 -5.24 -1.74 12.51
N SER A 75 -5.05 -1.59 13.82
CA SER A 75 -4.11 -0.59 14.33
C SER A 75 -2.66 -0.93 13.92
N PRO A 76 -1.82 0.08 13.64
CA PRO A 76 -0.40 -0.13 13.37
C PRO A 76 0.33 -0.91 14.47
N VAL A 77 -0.03 -0.68 15.74
CA VAL A 77 0.55 -1.38 16.89
C VAL A 77 0.27 -2.87 16.81
N GLU A 78 -0.98 -3.27 16.61
CA GLU A 78 -1.35 -4.68 16.53
C GLU A 78 -0.67 -5.39 15.34
N LEU A 79 -0.56 -4.69 14.21
CA LEU A 79 0.10 -5.21 13.00
C LEU A 79 1.61 -5.36 13.20
N HIS A 80 2.24 -4.41 13.90
CA HIS A 80 3.65 -4.49 14.25
C HIS A 80 3.95 -5.68 15.17
N GLU A 81 3.16 -5.86 16.23
CA GLU A 81 3.33 -7.02 17.13
C GLU A 81 3.13 -8.34 16.37
N ALA A 82 2.16 -8.42 15.45
CA ALA A 82 1.98 -9.59 14.59
C ALA A 82 3.19 -9.84 13.67
N ALA A 83 3.81 -8.77 13.14
CA ALA A 83 5.01 -8.89 12.32
C ALA A 83 6.21 -9.42 13.13
N LEU A 84 6.38 -9.00 14.38
CA LEU A 84 7.42 -9.51 15.29
C LEU A 84 7.20 -10.98 15.68
N ALA A 85 5.94 -11.39 15.81
CA ALA A 85 5.58 -12.77 16.10
C ALA A 85 5.73 -13.71 14.88
N SER A 86 5.83 -13.15 13.67
CA SER A 86 6.00 -13.94 12.46
C SER A 86 7.32 -14.70 12.48
N ARG A 87 7.26 -16.03 12.31
CA ARG A 87 8.47 -16.84 12.20
C ARG A 87 8.97 -16.80 10.76
N PRO A 88 10.29 -16.67 10.51
CA PRO A 88 10.84 -16.93 9.20
C PRO A 88 10.44 -18.35 8.79
N THR A 89 9.65 -18.47 7.72
CA THR A 89 9.45 -19.76 7.08
C THR A 89 10.81 -20.22 6.56
N GLY A 90 11.32 -21.32 7.11
CA GLY A 90 12.66 -21.86 6.80
C GLY A 90 12.93 -21.88 5.30
N ALA A 91 14.18 -21.56 4.95
CA ALA A 91 14.69 -21.39 3.59
C ALA A 91 14.03 -22.32 2.57
N ALA A 92 13.64 -21.77 1.42
CA ALA A 92 13.50 -22.58 0.22
C ALA A 92 14.73 -23.49 0.15
N GLY A 93 14.50 -24.81 0.11
CA GLY A 93 15.56 -25.80 0.05
C GLY A 93 16.55 -25.48 -1.08
N PRO A 94 17.76 -26.07 -1.07
CA PRO A 94 18.80 -25.73 -2.04
C PRO A 94 18.20 -25.74 -3.44
N ALA A 95 18.24 -24.57 -4.09
CA ALA A 95 17.81 -24.41 -5.46
C ALA A 95 18.55 -25.47 -6.28
N GLY A 96 17.82 -26.50 -6.70
CA GLY A 96 18.35 -27.53 -7.56
C GLY A 96 18.97 -26.86 -8.78
N ALA A 97 20.24 -27.13 -9.00
CA ALA A 97 20.96 -26.72 -10.19
C ALA A 97 20.19 -27.18 -11.44
N GLY A 98 19.62 -26.22 -12.16
CA GLY A 98 18.98 -26.41 -13.45
C GLY A 98 19.16 -25.13 -14.26
N GLY A 99 20.19 -25.11 -15.10
CA GLY A 99 20.63 -23.92 -15.81
C GLY A 99 19.66 -23.40 -16.87
N GLY A 100 19.84 -22.12 -17.22
CA GLY A 100 19.29 -21.53 -18.44
C GLY A 100 18.63 -20.18 -18.22
N ARG A 101 19.33 -19.09 -18.59
CA ARG A 101 18.67 -17.83 -18.92
C ARG A 101 17.98 -18.00 -20.27
N ALA A 102 16.65 -17.89 -20.32
CA ALA A 102 15.88 -17.30 -21.43
C ALA A 102 14.36 -17.37 -21.16
N GLY A 103 13.66 -16.27 -21.46
CA GLY A 103 12.23 -16.29 -21.79
C GLY A 103 11.29 -15.89 -20.65
N GLY A 104 10.69 -14.70 -20.77
CA GLY A 104 9.58 -14.28 -19.92
C GLY A 104 8.38 -15.23 -20.05
N ALA A 105 7.76 -15.54 -18.91
CA ALA A 105 6.50 -16.28 -18.84
C ALA A 105 5.45 -15.40 -18.14
N PRO A 106 4.15 -15.53 -18.51
CA PRO A 106 3.12 -14.63 -18.03
C PRO A 106 2.75 -14.91 -16.58
N VAL A 107 2.38 -13.85 -15.85
CA VAL A 107 1.81 -13.94 -14.50
C VAL A 107 0.40 -14.53 -14.56
N ALA A 108 0.28 -15.83 -14.31
CA ALA A 108 -1.01 -16.45 -14.10
C ALA A 108 -1.59 -16.03 -12.74
N ALA A 109 -2.77 -15.44 -12.75
CA ALA A 109 -3.55 -15.12 -11.57
C ALA A 109 -4.01 -16.43 -10.89
N ALA A 110 -3.46 -16.73 -9.71
CA ALA A 110 -3.98 -17.82 -8.89
C ALA A 110 -5.29 -17.37 -8.24
N SER A 111 -6.41 -17.85 -8.79
CA SER A 111 -7.72 -17.79 -8.14
C SER A 111 -7.77 -18.84 -7.03
N ALA A 112 -7.99 -18.41 -5.79
CA ALA A 112 -8.22 -19.30 -4.66
C ALA A 112 -9.69 -19.78 -4.66
N ALA A 113 -9.90 -21.09 -4.73
CA ALA A 113 -11.22 -21.69 -4.54
C ALA A 113 -11.63 -21.63 -3.05
N PRO A 114 -12.92 -21.41 -2.72
CA PRO A 114 -13.37 -21.36 -1.33
C PRO A 114 -13.40 -22.75 -0.69
N ALA A 115 -12.96 -22.82 0.57
CA ALA A 115 -12.98 -24.03 1.39
C ALA A 115 -14.42 -24.46 1.72
N SER A 116 -14.71 -25.74 1.57
CA SER A 116 -16.00 -26.34 1.96
C SER A 116 -16.14 -26.40 3.48
N VAL A 117 -17.27 -25.90 3.98
CA VAL A 117 -17.71 -26.06 5.38
C VAL A 117 -18.43 -27.41 5.50
N PRO A 118 -18.09 -28.26 6.47
CA PRO A 118 -18.81 -29.52 6.68
C PRO A 118 -20.15 -29.27 7.39
N VAL A 119 -21.16 -30.07 7.02
CA VAL A 119 -22.48 -30.16 7.65
C VAL A 119 -22.41 -31.10 8.86
#